data_AF-A0A522F041-F1
#
_entry.id   AF-A0A522F041-F1
#
_cell.length_a   1.000
_cell.length_b   1.000
_cell.length_c   1.000
_cell.angle_alpha   90.00
_cell.angle_beta   90.00
_cell.angle_gamma   90.00
#
_symmetry.space_group_name_H-M   'P 1'
#
loop_
_entity.id
_entity.type
_entity.pdbx_description
1 polymer ?
#
loop_
_entity_poly.entity_id
_entity_poly.type
_entity_poly.pdbx_seq_one_letter_code
_entity_poly.pdbx_strand_id
1 'polypeptide(L)'
;MSNILLLSFALMFAFSSAAQNKAPDFSKTEDLKALGIGRIIEKDNSIIKKIALHEVKEYWIVYIKNESMHDMMMENIARIEFLDSQWGPLKIKFTDNKPEISMLVTY
;
A
#
# COMPACT_ATOMS: atom_id res chain seq x y z
N MET A 1 -23.84 -42.69 -37.19
CA MET A 1 -22.43 -42.38 -36.90
C MET A 1 -22.42 -41.18 -35.98
N SER A 2 -22.33 -41.44 -34.67
CA SER A 2 -22.17 -40.42 -33.62
C SER A 2 -20.69 -40.08 -33.46
N ASN A 3 -20.43 -38.98 -32.73
CA ASN A 3 -19.14 -38.58 -32.14
C ASN A 3 -18.16 -37.92 -33.14
N ILE A 4 -17.63 -36.71 -32.96
CA ILE A 4 -17.45 -35.85 -31.78
C ILE A 4 -17.49 -34.38 -32.25
N LEU A 5 -18.51 -33.64 -31.83
CA LEU A 5 -18.48 -32.20 -31.66
C LEU A 5 -17.80 -31.93 -30.30
N LEU A 6 -16.48 -31.88 -30.25
CA LEU A 6 -15.73 -31.32 -29.11
C LEU A 6 -14.34 -30.93 -29.60
N LEU A 7 -14.22 -29.77 -30.24
CA LEU A 7 -12.93 -29.07 -30.30
C LEU A 7 -13.12 -27.56 -30.23
N SER A 8 -14.11 -27.12 -29.47
CA SER A 8 -14.42 -25.71 -29.24
C SER A 8 -14.84 -25.56 -27.79
N PHE A 9 -13.88 -25.43 -26.87
CA PHE A 9 -14.02 -24.72 -25.58
C PHE A 9 -12.80 -24.85 -24.64
N ALA A 10 -11.66 -25.42 -25.05
CA ALA A 10 -10.51 -25.59 -24.15
C ALA A 10 -9.51 -24.42 -24.17
N LEU A 11 -9.97 -23.19 -24.44
CA LEU A 11 -9.13 -21.99 -24.36
C LEU A 11 -9.88 -20.79 -23.76
N MET A 12 -10.72 -21.05 -22.77
CA MET A 12 -11.40 -20.00 -22.02
C MET A 12 -11.05 -20.12 -20.53
N PHE A 13 -10.30 -19.12 -20.06
CA PHE A 13 -10.19 -18.68 -18.67
C PHE A 13 -9.40 -19.55 -17.67
N ALA A 14 -8.14 -19.88 -17.98
CA ALA A 14 -7.13 -20.13 -16.94
C ALA A 14 -6.48 -18.82 -16.42
N PHE A 15 -7.08 -17.65 -16.65
CA PHE A 15 -6.69 -16.38 -16.04
C PHE A 15 -7.65 -16.03 -14.89
N SER A 16 -7.62 -16.86 -13.87
CA SER A 16 -8.09 -16.45 -12.54
C SER A 16 -7.03 -16.91 -11.55
N SER A 17 -5.78 -16.52 -11.82
CA SER A 17 -4.75 -16.51 -10.80
C SER A 17 -5.26 -15.60 -9.69
N ALA A 18 -5.61 -16.24 -8.58
CA ALA A 18 -6.09 -15.63 -7.36
C ALA A 18 -5.38 -14.28 -7.10
N ALA A 19 -6.13 -13.18 -7.22
CA ALA A 19 -5.81 -11.96 -6.50
C ALA A 19 -6.05 -12.25 -5.00
N GLN A 20 -5.18 -13.05 -4.40
CA GLN A 20 -5.02 -13.03 -2.96
C GLN A 20 -4.58 -11.62 -2.63
N ASN A 21 -5.48 -10.82 -2.05
CA ASN A 21 -5.18 -9.49 -1.51
C ASN A 21 -4.19 -9.66 -0.34
N LYS A 22 -2.92 -9.87 -0.68
CA LYS A 22 -1.80 -9.80 0.24
C LYS A 22 -1.67 -8.34 0.66
N ALA A 23 -1.42 -8.10 1.94
CA ALA A 23 -1.10 -6.77 2.45
C ALA A 23 0.09 -6.17 1.67
N PRO A 24 0.19 -4.82 1.58
CA PRO A 24 1.31 -4.18 0.90
C PRO A 24 2.66 -4.61 1.48
N ASP A 25 3.60 -4.90 0.58
CA ASP A 25 4.98 -5.23 0.90
C ASP A 25 5.86 -3.98 0.84
N PHE A 26 6.30 -3.49 2.00
CA PHE A 26 7.13 -2.27 2.10
C PHE A 26 8.51 -2.39 1.46
N SER A 27 8.95 -3.60 1.09
CA SER A 27 10.19 -3.80 0.34
C SER A 27 10.02 -3.59 -1.18
N LYS A 28 8.77 -3.53 -1.67
CA LYS A 28 8.45 -3.37 -3.09
C LYS A 28 7.98 -1.97 -3.42
N THR A 29 8.70 -1.30 -4.30
CA THR A 29 8.37 0.06 -4.76
C THR A 29 6.99 0.14 -5.41
N GLU A 30 6.54 -0.91 -6.08
CA GLU A 30 5.23 -1.00 -6.72
C GLU A 30 4.10 -0.93 -5.69
N ASP A 31 4.26 -1.64 -4.57
CA ASP A 31 3.26 -1.65 -3.50
C ASP A 31 3.20 -0.30 -2.80
N LEU A 32 4.36 0.34 -2.58
CA LEU A 32 4.44 1.70 -2.04
C LEU A 32 3.76 2.74 -2.93
N LYS A 33 3.94 2.64 -4.26
CA LYS A 33 3.22 3.48 -5.23
C LYS A 33 1.72 3.22 -5.19
N ALA A 34 1.32 1.96 -5.03
CA ALA A 34 -0.09 1.58 -5.00
C ALA A 34 -0.82 1.93 -3.69
N LEU A 35 -0.08 2.35 -2.65
CA LEU A 35 -0.68 3.02 -1.49
C LEU A 35 -1.34 4.36 -1.88
N GLY A 36 -0.87 4.98 -2.96
CA GLY A 36 -1.39 6.25 -3.46
C GLY A 36 -0.96 7.44 -2.61
N ILE A 37 -1.83 8.46 -2.60
CA ILE A 37 -1.58 9.70 -1.86
C ILE A 37 -2.10 9.57 -0.43
N GLY A 38 -1.24 9.86 0.53
CA GLY A 38 -1.55 9.78 1.95
C GLY A 38 -1.35 11.09 2.71
N ARG A 39 -1.37 10.94 4.03
CA ARG A 39 -0.97 11.97 5.00
C ARG A 39 -0.17 11.34 6.13
N ILE A 40 0.86 12.05 6.59
CA ILE A 40 1.60 11.70 7.80
C ILE A 40 0.99 12.51 8.95
N ILE A 41 0.70 11.83 10.05
CA ILE A 41 0.34 12.45 11.33
C ILE A 41 1.51 12.23 12.27
N GLU A 42 2.08 13.32 12.74
CA GLU A 42 3.21 13.33 13.67
C GLU A 42 2.73 13.16 15.11
N LYS A 43 3.65 12.84 16.04
CA LYS A 43 3.31 12.61 17.46
C LYS A 43 2.82 13.86 18.19
N ASP A 44 3.18 15.04 17.72
CA ASP A 44 2.66 16.33 18.19
C ASP A 44 1.29 16.70 17.57
N ASN A 45 0.72 15.81 16.74
CA ASN A 45 -0.50 16.00 15.95
C ASN A 45 -0.38 16.97 14.76
N SER A 46 0.82 17.38 14.40
CA SER A 46 1.09 17.98 13.09
C SER A 46 0.66 17.03 11.96
N ILE A 47 0.18 17.59 10.84
CA ILE A 47 -0.32 16.82 9.69
C ILE A 47 0.35 17.29 8.40
N ILE A 48 1.13 16.39 7.80
CA ILE A 48 1.70 16.57 6.46
C ILE A 48 0.80 15.88 5.44
N LYS A 49 0.09 16.66 4.63
CA LYS A 49 -0.86 16.17 3.62
C LYS A 49 -0.20 15.99 2.26
N LYS A 50 -0.84 15.20 1.39
CA LYS A 50 -0.47 14.99 -0.02
C LYS A 50 0.95 14.45 -0.19
N ILE A 51 1.24 13.38 0.55
CA ILE A 51 2.52 12.68 0.46
C ILE A 51 2.36 11.38 -0.34
N ALA A 52 3.40 10.95 -1.03
CA ALA A 52 3.52 9.60 -1.55
C ALA A 52 4.69 8.90 -0.86
N LEU A 53 4.45 7.72 -0.30
CA LEU A 53 5.53 6.95 0.36
C LEU A 53 6.46 6.40 -0.70
N HIS A 54 7.76 6.67 -0.57
CA HIS A 54 8.76 6.27 -1.56
C HIS A 54 9.58 5.09 -1.09
N GLU A 55 10.06 5.13 0.17
CA GLU A 55 10.83 4.05 0.77
C GLU A 55 10.56 3.94 2.28
N VAL A 56 10.71 2.74 2.81
CA VAL A 56 10.70 2.46 4.26
C VAL A 56 12.04 1.84 4.62
N LYS A 57 12.85 2.52 5.44
CA LYS A 57 14.13 2.02 5.95
C LYS A 57 13.97 1.52 7.38
N GLU A 58 15.07 1.14 8.00
CA GLU A 58 15.06 0.59 9.37
C GLU A 58 14.63 1.61 10.43
N TYR A 59 14.92 2.91 10.26
CA TYR A 59 14.62 3.94 11.28
C TYR A 59 13.89 5.18 10.74
N TRP A 60 13.82 5.34 9.41
CA TRP A 60 13.19 6.48 8.76
C TRP A 60 12.43 6.04 7.52
N ILE A 61 11.54 6.91 7.06
CA ILE A 61 10.89 6.77 5.76
C ILE A 61 11.43 7.82 4.81
N VAL A 62 11.25 7.57 3.52
CA VAL A 62 11.40 8.57 2.46
C VAL A 62 10.04 8.76 1.82
N TYR A 63 9.62 10.01 1.65
CA TYR A 63 8.35 10.36 1.02
C TYR A 63 8.53 11.51 0.03
N ILE A 64 7.63 11.59 -0.94
CA ILE A 64 7.58 12.66 -1.94
C ILE A 64 6.46 13.62 -1.55
N LYS A 65 6.76 14.92 -1.56
CA LYS A 65 5.78 16.00 -1.38
C LYS A 65 6.15 17.15 -2.31
N ASN A 66 5.18 17.63 -3.09
CA ASN A 66 5.40 18.71 -4.07
C ASN A 66 6.62 18.42 -4.99
N GLU A 67 6.69 17.20 -5.53
CA GLU A 67 7.78 16.75 -6.42
C GLU A 67 9.18 16.73 -5.78
N SER A 68 9.28 17.01 -4.48
CA SER A 68 10.52 16.99 -3.71
C SER A 68 10.55 15.76 -2.80
N MET A 69 11.74 15.19 -2.64
CA MET A 69 11.99 14.03 -1.78
C MET A 69 12.37 14.49 -0.38
N HIS A 70 11.79 13.85 0.63
CA HIS A 70 12.00 14.17 2.03
C HIS A 70 12.18 12.88 2.84
N ASP A 71 13.03 12.92 3.85
CA ASP A 71 13.14 11.88 4.86
C ASP A 71 12.49 12.31 6.19
N MET A 72 12.07 11.33 6.98
CA MET A 72 11.53 11.56 8.31
C MET A 72 11.77 10.35 9.21
N MET A 73 12.29 10.59 10.42
CA MET A 73 12.46 9.55 11.42
C MET A 73 11.11 8.99 11.87
N MET A 74 11.00 7.66 11.93
CA MET A 74 9.77 6.97 12.34
C MET A 74 9.35 7.33 13.76
N GLU A 75 10.31 7.70 14.62
CA GLU A 75 10.05 8.15 15.98
C GLU A 75 9.20 9.42 16.05
N ASN A 76 9.15 10.24 14.99
CA ASN A 76 8.33 11.45 14.94
C ASN A 76 6.92 11.15 14.38
N ILE A 77 6.73 9.99 13.75
CA ILE A 77 5.49 9.62 13.08
C ILE A 77 4.57 8.91 14.08
N ALA A 78 3.38 9.46 14.30
CA ALA A 78 2.34 8.75 15.03
C ALA A 78 1.69 7.68 14.14
N ARG A 79 1.41 8.02 12.88
CA ARG A 79 0.91 7.11 11.84
C ARG A 79 0.92 7.77 10.46
N ILE A 80 0.82 6.95 9.42
CA ILE A 80 0.56 7.39 8.04
C ILE A 80 -0.79 6.83 7.62
N GLU A 81 -1.61 7.62 6.96
CA GLU A 81 -2.95 7.22 6.49
C GLU A 81 -3.05 7.34 4.98
N PHE A 82 -3.59 6.30 4.34
CA PHE A 82 -3.85 6.21 2.91
C PHE A 82 -5.33 5.89 2.71
N LEU A 83 -6.13 6.90 2.35
CA LEU A 83 -7.58 6.74 2.22
C LEU A 83 -7.96 6.02 0.91
N ASP A 84 -7.16 6.24 -0.14
CA ASP A 84 -7.46 5.81 -1.51
C ASP A 84 -6.54 4.68 -1.98
N SER A 85 -6.05 3.84 -1.06
CA SER A 85 -5.16 2.72 -1.41
C SER A 85 -5.93 1.62 -2.15
N GLN A 86 -5.25 0.86 -3.03
CA GLN A 86 -5.87 -0.26 -3.73
C GLN A 86 -6.37 -1.40 -2.80
N TRP A 87 -5.88 -1.44 -1.56
CA TRP A 87 -6.32 -2.39 -0.52
C TRP A 87 -7.46 -1.83 0.34
N GLY A 88 -7.99 -0.65 0.01
CA GLY A 88 -8.93 0.12 0.82
C GLY A 88 -8.22 1.10 1.77
N PRO A 89 -8.97 1.80 2.64
CA PRO A 89 -8.40 2.75 3.59
C PRO A 89 -7.45 2.06 4.59
N LEU A 90 -6.18 2.46 4.59
CA LEU A 90 -5.14 1.89 5.43
C LEU A 90 -4.54 2.94 6.38
N LYS A 91 -4.08 2.47 7.54
CA LYS A 91 -3.17 3.20 8.42
C LYS A 91 -1.92 2.37 8.69
N ILE A 92 -0.77 3.03 8.72
CA ILE A 92 0.54 2.46 9.04
C ILE A 92 1.00 3.09 10.34
N LYS A 93 1.40 2.25 11.30
CA LYS A 93 2.12 2.67 12.51
C LYS A 93 3.51 2.08 12.50
N PHE A 94 4.43 2.69 13.25
CA PHE A 94 5.78 2.16 13.43
C PHE A 94 5.97 1.79 14.89
N THR A 95 5.87 0.50 15.21
CA THR A 95 6.13 -0.04 16.55
C THR A 95 7.51 -0.68 16.51
N ASP A 96 8.43 -0.25 17.39
CA ASP A 96 9.84 -0.68 17.37
C ASP A 96 10.49 -0.54 15.97
N ASN A 97 10.19 0.57 15.30
CA ASN A 97 10.60 0.90 13.92
C ASN A 97 10.16 -0.09 12.84
N LYS A 98 9.18 -0.96 13.15
CA LYS A 98 8.58 -1.89 12.17
C LYS A 98 7.23 -1.37 11.71
N PRO A 99 6.96 -1.36 10.39
CA PRO A 99 5.68 -0.92 9.87
C PRO A 99 4.58 -1.96 10.18
N GLU A 100 3.50 -1.50 10.80
CA GLU A 100 2.32 -2.28 11.10
C GLU A 100 1.12 -1.68 10.38
N ILE A 101 0.49 -2.47 9.50
CA ILE A 101 -0.67 -2.07 8.71
C ILE A 101 -1.95 -2.46 9.45
N SER A 102 -2.93 -1.58 9.44
CA SER A 102 -4.30 -1.89 9.85
C SER A 102 -5.31 -1.12 9.02
N MET A 103 -6.55 -1.62 8.97
CA MET A 103 -7.63 -0.90 8.29
C MET A 103 -7.93 0.41 9.01
N LEU A 104 -8.13 1.47 8.24
CA LEU A 104 -8.64 2.72 8.76
C LEU A 104 -10.17 2.63 8.80
N VAL A 105 -10.74 2.48 9.99
CA VAL A 105 -12.19 2.59 10.19
C VAL A 105 -12.55 4.07 10.08
N THR A 106 -13.26 4.42 9.02
CA THR A 106 -13.88 5.75 8.85
C THR A 106 -15.30 5.65 9.40
N TYR A 107 -15.64 6.52 10.35
CA TYR A 107 -16.99 6.64 10.94
C TYR A 107 -17.72 7.81 10.28
#